data_AF-A0A8T4YHH7-F1
#
_entry.id   AF-A0A8T4YHH7-F1
#
_cell.length_a   1.000
_cell.length_b   1.000
_cell.length_c   1.000
_cell.angle_alpha   90.00
_cell.angle_beta   90.00
_cell.angle_gamma   90.00
#
_symmetry.space_group_name_H-M   'P 1'
#
loop_
_entity.id
_entity.type
_entity.pdbx_description
1 polymer ?
#
loop_
_entity_poly.entity_id
_entity_poly.type
_entity_poly.pdbx_seq_one_letter_code
_entity_poly.pdbx_strand_id
1 'polypeptide(L)' 'RKLSKIGVLDATGVALKTIKQPISNTAILGAFARTVGIIKLSSLEEAIKQILPERLHNANIESLRMAYNETKVLEM' A
#
# COMPACT_ATOMS: atom_id res chain seq x y z
N ARG A 1 18.21 -2.89 -19.34
CA ARG A 1 16.87 -2.30 -19.11
C ARG A 1 17.08 -0.94 -18.45
N LYS A 2 16.55 0.15 -19.01
CA LYS A 2 16.60 1.48 -18.37
C LYS A 2 15.47 1.54 -17.34
N LEU A 3 15.74 2.14 -16.17
CA LEU A 3 14.70 2.45 -15.20
C LEU A 3 13.72 3.44 -15.84
N SER A 4 12.42 3.13 -15.84
CA SER A 4 11.39 3.95 -16.50
C SER A 4 10.41 4.59 -15.52
N LYS A 5 10.29 4.07 -14.30
CA LYS A 5 9.31 4.52 -13.30
C LYS A 5 9.78 4.25 -11.88
N ILE A 6 9.50 5.17 -10.96
CA ILE A 6 9.81 5.08 -9.52
C ILE A 6 8.58 5.46 -8.70
N GLY A 7 8.25 4.65 -7.69
CA GLY A 7 7.27 4.98 -6.65
C GLY A 7 7.96 5.33 -5.33
N VAL A 8 7.58 6.44 -4.70
CA VAL A 8 8.17 6.91 -3.43
C VAL A 8 7.06 7.13 -2.39
N LEU A 9 7.25 6.57 -1.20
CA LEU A 9 6.32 6.64 -0.06
C LEU A 9 7.08 6.58 1.28
N ASP A 10 6.60 7.30 2.30
CA ASP A 10 6.94 7.04 3.70
C ASP A 10 6.08 5.90 4.27
N ALA A 11 6.47 4.65 3.94
CA ALA A 11 5.67 3.48 4.30
C ALA A 11 5.63 3.23 5.82
N THR A 12 6.70 3.60 6.53
CA THR A 12 6.77 3.48 8.00
C THR A 12 5.81 4.48 8.65
N GLY A 13 5.80 5.74 8.20
CA GLY A 13 4.86 6.75 8.67
C GLY A 13 3.41 6.35 8.44
N VAL A 14 3.07 5.82 7.26
CA VAL A 14 1.73 5.29 6.98
C VAL A 14 1.35 4.16 7.95
N ALA A 15 2.25 3.20 8.16
CA ALA A 15 2.00 2.06 9.05
C ALA A 15 1.77 2.52 10.50
N LEU A 16 2.56 3.49 10.99
CA LEU A 16 2.39 4.05 12.32
C LEU A 16 1.06 4.81 12.48
N LYS A 17 0.61 5.54 11.45
CA LYS A 17 -0.67 6.25 11.47
C LYS A 17 -1.87 5.30 11.51
N THR A 18 -1.79 4.17 10.82
CA THR A 18 -2.93 3.26 10.58
C THR A 18 -2.88 2.01 11.46
N ILE A 19 -1.86 1.17 11.31
CA ILE A 19 -1.66 -0.11 12.02
C ILE A 19 -1.14 0.09 13.45
N LYS A 20 -0.63 1.29 13.78
CA LYS A 20 -0.02 1.63 15.09
C LYS A 20 1.25 0.85 15.43
N GLN A 21 1.83 0.20 14.43
CA GLN A 21 3.09 -0.54 14.52
C GLN A 21 3.90 -0.29 13.24
N PRO A 22 5.23 -0.37 13.27
CA PRO A 22 6.09 -0.13 12.11
C PRO A 22 6.10 -1.32 11.13
N ILE A 23 4.91 -1.84 10.78
CA ILE A 23 4.72 -2.97 9.86
C ILE A 23 4.26 -2.41 8.52
N SER A 24 5.23 -2.17 7.62
CA SER A 24 5.04 -1.36 6.41
C SER A 24 4.66 -2.14 5.15
N ASN A 25 4.56 -3.47 5.22
CA ASN A 25 4.28 -4.33 4.06
C ASN A 25 2.97 -3.95 3.34
N THR A 26 1.89 -3.71 4.07
CA THR A 26 0.59 -3.33 3.49
C THR A 26 0.65 -1.94 2.84
N ALA A 27 1.40 -1.01 3.43
CA ALA A 27 1.66 0.30 2.83
C ALA A 27 2.48 0.15 1.53
N ILE A 28 3.54 -0.66 1.53
CA ILE A 28 4.35 -0.93 0.32
C ILE A 28 3.48 -1.55 -0.78
N LEU A 29 2.54 -2.44 -0.45
CA LEU A 29 1.60 -3.02 -1.41
C LEU A 29 0.70 -1.95 -2.05
N GLY A 30 0.22 -0.99 -1.28
CA GLY A 30 -0.53 0.16 -1.80
C GLY A 30 0.32 1.02 -2.74
N ALA A 31 1.57 1.29 -2.37
CA ALA A 31 2.53 2.00 -3.22
C ALA A 31 2.82 1.28 -4.53
N PHE A 32 2.99 -0.04 -4.47
CA PHE A 32 3.22 -0.89 -5.63
C PHE A 32 2.04 -0.83 -6.59
N ALA A 33 0.82 -0.98 -6.09
CA ALA A 33 -0.39 -0.89 -6.90
C ALA A 33 -0.52 0.47 -7.59
N ARG A 34 -0.23 1.57 -6.88
CA ARG A 34 -0.22 2.93 -7.44
C ARG A 34 0.83 3.09 -8.53
N THR A 35 2.02 2.55 -8.31
CA THR A 35 3.16 2.71 -9.22
C THR A 35 2.95 1.92 -10.51
N VAL A 36 2.48 0.68 -10.42
CA VAL A 36 2.28 -0.18 -11.60
C VAL A 36 1.01 0.19 -12.36
N GLY A 37 -0.07 0.58 -11.67
CA GLY A 37 -1.30 1.09 -12.29
C GLY A 37 -2.19 0.03 -12.97
N ILE A 38 -1.84 -1.26 -12.88
CA ILE A 38 -2.64 -2.36 -13.47
C ILE A 38 -3.43 -3.15 -12.43
N ILE A 39 -3.22 -2.88 -11.13
CA ILE A 39 -3.84 -3.62 -10.03
C ILE A 39 -5.01 -2.81 -9.49
N LYS A 40 -6.20 -3.43 -9.42
CA LYS A 40 -7.37 -2.83 -8.79
C LYS A 40 -7.20 -2.82 -7.28
N LEU A 41 -7.42 -1.66 -6.66
CA LEU A 41 -7.32 -1.52 -5.21
C LEU A 41 -8.32 -2.43 -4.47
N SER A 42 -9.53 -2.60 -5.01
CA SER A 42 -10.56 -3.48 -4.45
C SER A 42 -10.11 -4.94 -4.37
N SER A 43 -9.37 -5.44 -5.36
CA SER A 43 -8.83 -6.81 -5.35
C SER A 43 -7.81 -7.01 -4.22
N LEU A 44 -7.04 -5.97 -3.88
CA LEU A 44 -6.11 -6.01 -2.75
C LEU A 44 -6.84 -5.94 -1.40
N GLU A 45 -7.92 -5.17 -1.31
CA GLU A 45 -8.77 -5.14 -0.11
C GLU A 45 -9.41 -6.50 0.17
N GLU A 46 -9.91 -7.17 -0.87
CA GLU A 46 -10.42 -8.54 -0.79
C GLU A 46 -9.34 -9.54 -0.35
N ALA A 47 -8.14 -9.44 -0.92
CA ALA A 47 -7.01 -10.30 -0.53
C ALA A 47 -6.62 -10.10 0.95
N ILE A 48 -6.63 -8.86 1.44
CA ILE A 48 -6.41 -8.57 2.87
C ILE A 48 -7.45 -9.30 3.73
N LYS A 49 -8.73 -9.25 3.32
CA LYS A 49 -9.82 -9.91 4.07
C LYS A 49 -9.69 -11.43 4.09
N GLN A 50 -9.18 -12.02 3.01
CA GLN A 50 -8.99 -13.47 2.88
C GLN A 50 -7.78 -14.00 3.65
N ILE A 51 -6.69 -13.22 3.72
CA ILE A 51 -5.40 -13.68 4.26
C ILE A 51 -5.24 -13.32 5.74
N LEU A 52 -5.71 -12.14 6.16
CA LEU A 52 -5.49 -11.65 7.52
C LEU A 52 -6.66 -11.99 8.44
N PRO A 53 -6.43 -12.13 9.76
CA PRO A 53 -7.50 -12.16 10.76
C PRO A 53 -8.38 -10.91 10.70
N GLU A 54 -9.70 -11.08 10.92
CA GLU A 54 -10.70 -10.01 10.82
C GLU A 54 -10.35 -8.74 11.63
N ARG A 55 -9.83 -8.92 12.85
CA ARG A 55 -9.38 -7.83 13.73
C ARG A 55 -8.32 -6.91 13.10
N LEU A 56 -7.65 -7.35 12.04
CA LEU A 56 -6.60 -6.59 11.35
C LEU A 56 -7.08 -5.94 10.04
N HIS A 57 -8.28 -6.27 9.55
CA HIS A 57 -8.74 -5.85 8.21
C HIS A 57 -8.79 -4.33 8.08
N ASN A 58 -9.48 -3.64 8.99
CA ASN A 58 -9.72 -2.20 8.88
C ASN A 58 -8.41 -1.40 8.82
N ALA A 59 -7.49 -1.64 9.77
CA ALA A 59 -6.22 -0.92 9.83
C ALA A 59 -5.33 -1.20 8.60
N ASN A 60 -5.34 -2.43 8.08
CA ASN A 60 -4.57 -2.79 6.89
C ASN A 60 -5.19 -2.22 5.61
N ILE A 61 -6.51 -2.26 5.47
CA ILE A 61 -7.21 -1.62 4.34
C ILE A 61 -6.97 -0.10 4.34
N GLU A 62 -7.00 0.53 5.51
CA GLU A 62 -6.67 1.95 5.64
C GLU A 62 -5.20 2.23 5.25
N SER A 63 -4.26 1.41 5.75
CA SER A 63 -2.84 1.49 5.37
C SER A 63 -2.65 1.35 3.86
N LEU A 64 -3.33 0.41 3.23
CA LEU A 64 -3.27 0.16 1.79
C LEU A 64 -3.76 1.38 1.00
N ARG A 65 -4.94 1.91 1.37
CA ARG A 65 -5.55 3.07 0.72
C ARG A 65 -4.72 4.34 0.89
N MET A 66 -4.28 4.61 2.13
CA MET A 66 -3.43 5.77 2.44
C MET A 66 -2.14 5.73 1.63
N ALA A 67 -1.46 4.58 1.62
CA ALA A 67 -0.25 4.40 0.82
C ALA A 67 -0.49 4.57 -0.69
N TYR A 68 -1.56 4.00 -1.23
CA TYR A 68 -1.90 4.15 -2.65
C TYR A 68 -2.08 5.64 -3.03
N ASN A 69 -2.73 6.43 -2.17
CA ASN A 69 -2.98 7.84 -2.41
C ASN A 69 -1.74 8.73 -2.18
N GLU A 70 -0.94 8.43 -1.16
CA GLU A 70 0.25 9.23 -0.80
C GLU A 70 1.48 8.92 -1.67
N THR A 71 1.49 7.78 -2.38
CA THR A 71 2.62 7.39 -3.22
C THR A 71 2.80 8.33 -4.40
N LYS A 72 3.99 8.95 -4.46
CA LYS A 72 4.41 9.78 -5.59
C LYS A 72 5.05 8.90 -6.65
N VAL A 73 4.57 9.02 -7.88
CA VAL A 73 5.08 8.27 -9.04
C VAL A 73 5.86 9.22 -9.93
N LEU A 74 7.11 8.85 -10.23
CA LEU A 74 8.02 9.58 -11.11
C LEU A 74 8.28 8.73 -12.35
N GLU A 75 8.02 9.28 -13.53
CA GLU A 75 8.41 8.68 -14.82
C GLU A 75 9.82 9.17 -15.20
N MET A 76 10.62 8.34 -15.88
CA MET A 76 12.05 8.59 -16.20
C MET A 76 12.39 8.56 -17.70
#